data_AF-A0A1E2WY29-F1
#
_entry.id   AF-A0A1E2WY29-F1
#
_cell.length_a   1.000
_cell.length_b   1.000
_cell.length_c   1.000
_cell.angle_alpha   90.00
_cell.angle_beta   90.00
_cell.angle_gamma   90.00
#
_symmetry.space_group_name_H-M   'P 1'
#
loop_
_entity.id
_entity.type
_entity.pdbx_description
1 polymer ?
#
loop_
_entity_poly.entity_id
_entity_poly.type
_entity_poly.pdbx_seq_one_letter_code
_entity_poly.pdbx_strand_id
1 'polypeptide(L)'
;MINLPKLSKIDFLVLISVVIIGLIHLPFPFSGDQALFTTGALEMQQGKVLYRDFWDLKQPGIYYFYFLAGNLFGFNEIGIHIFELMYMMLFSIILQLTLKTYFQHRIIASLVPLLTVGVYYISSYHRQFTQVEGLVGFPLFICLWLTYQSFNHEGKARFIQLLISGFMGGIVLIFKLIFLPILLAFWLTILFHSVLIKHQSFQKIFIEICVPIFLGLIFPILLVVSYFAGVNSLSIVYKTFFVYPRQVVADGTFNIFKLVFGTAWFLKNFVTLVLIAIVAVNISLRKGKNLLTLLLVVWFVLGLGIIVIQTRSLWSYHYLLLFVPTGILATKGLDILWQPFKELSSRRIKILVSFLFLLPLLLNFQFKGVALVKNNFALTEDTRFKYQNVFREDYTLLRSEVEFLSQPGSLPGEIFVAGDPSIYYLSGRTQATSLNGWSLELFLSEQWPQLLQELDLSKPPYIFISDNDESGIKKGFPKILELIEKRYRILSKSNDGIWYILN
;
A
#
# COMPACT_ATOMS: atom_id res chain seq x y z
N MET A 1 3.75 30.98 -9.97
CA MET A 1 4.13 30.54 -8.60
C MET A 1 2.86 30.19 -7.85
N ILE A 2 2.79 29.02 -7.22
CA ILE A 2 1.65 28.62 -6.39
C ILE A 2 1.79 29.38 -5.07
N ASN A 3 0.88 30.29 -4.77
CA ASN A 3 0.88 31.00 -3.48
C ASN A 3 0.33 30.07 -2.40
N LEU A 4 1.21 29.49 -1.59
CA LEU A 4 0.82 28.53 -0.57
C LEU A 4 0.31 29.25 0.69
N PRO A 5 -0.83 28.83 1.25
CA PRO A 5 -1.38 29.45 2.45
C PRO A 5 -0.47 29.19 3.65
N LYS A 6 -0.37 30.18 4.56
CA LYS A 6 0.31 29.98 5.86
C LYS A 6 -0.50 29.01 6.73
N LEU A 7 0.22 28.09 7.39
CA LEU A 7 -0.38 27.17 8.37
C LEU A 7 -0.77 27.91 9.65
N SER A 8 -1.96 27.60 10.16
CA SER A 8 -2.50 28.13 11.42
C SER A 8 -2.10 27.28 12.63
N LYS A 9 -2.38 27.73 13.85
CA LYS A 9 -2.14 26.92 15.06
C LYS A 9 -2.92 25.60 15.05
N ILE A 10 -4.17 25.62 14.55
CA ILE A 10 -5.01 24.41 14.45
C ILE A 10 -4.42 23.41 13.47
N ASP A 11 -3.85 23.91 12.37
CA ASP A 11 -3.16 23.09 11.38
C ASP A 11 -2.01 22.28 12.00
N PHE A 12 -1.17 22.94 12.80
CA PHE A 12 -0.09 22.28 13.52
C PHE A 12 -0.60 21.25 14.53
N LEU A 13 -1.66 21.57 15.29
CA LEU A 13 -2.25 20.62 16.24
C LEU A 13 -2.79 19.37 15.54
N VAL A 14 -3.41 19.52 14.37
CA VAL A 14 -3.87 18.37 13.58
C VAL A 14 -2.69 17.55 13.08
N LEU A 15 -1.64 18.19 12.57
CA LEU A 15 -0.44 17.48 12.12
C LEU A 15 0.25 16.72 13.26
N ILE A 16 0.38 17.34 14.44
CA ILE A 16 0.88 16.68 15.65
C ILE A 16 0.00 15.47 16.02
N SER A 17 -1.32 15.61 15.90
CA SER A 17 -2.24 14.50 16.17
C SER A 17 -2.02 13.33 15.21
N VAL A 18 -1.83 13.61 13.91
CA VAL A 18 -1.49 12.57 12.92
C VAL A 18 -0.17 11.89 13.28
N VAL A 19 0.86 12.64 13.68
CA VAL A 19 2.13 12.08 14.12
C VAL A 19 1.95 11.19 15.34
N ILE A 20 1.24 11.64 16.37
CA ILE A 20 0.98 10.84 17.59
C ILE A 20 0.26 9.53 17.26
N ILE A 21 -0.76 9.58 16.41
CA ILE A 21 -1.49 8.39 15.95
C ILE A 21 -0.53 7.45 15.18
N GLY A 22 0.31 8.02 14.30
CA GLY A 22 1.30 7.27 13.53
C GLY A 22 2.38 6.61 14.39
N LEU A 23 2.83 7.29 15.46
CA LEU A 23 3.85 6.77 16.38
C LEU A 23 3.44 5.46 17.07
N ILE A 24 2.13 5.27 17.29
CA ILE A 24 1.60 4.01 17.86
C ILE A 24 1.88 2.81 16.95
N HIS A 25 2.08 3.04 15.66
CA HIS A 25 2.25 1.99 14.66
C HIS A 25 3.72 1.64 14.40
N LEU A 26 4.68 2.42 14.90
CA LEU A 26 6.11 2.10 14.71
C LEU A 26 6.48 0.67 15.13
N PRO A 27 6.01 0.14 16.28
CA PRO A 27 6.35 -1.21 16.71
C PRO A 27 5.37 -2.28 16.19
N PHE A 28 4.55 -1.98 15.17
CA PHE A 28 3.70 -3.02 14.57
C PHE A 28 4.56 -4.14 13.99
N PRO A 29 4.13 -5.41 14.09
CA PRO A 29 4.84 -6.51 13.47
C PRO A 29 4.67 -6.45 11.96
N PHE A 30 5.68 -6.91 11.23
CA PHE A 30 5.49 -7.16 9.81
C PHE A 30 4.41 -8.22 9.57
N SER A 31 3.65 -8.06 8.49
CA SER A 31 2.90 -9.15 7.86
C SER A 31 3.74 -9.84 6.78
N GLY A 32 3.30 -11.00 6.29
CA GLY A 32 4.01 -11.76 5.26
C GLY A 32 4.44 -10.92 4.04
N ASP A 33 3.55 -10.08 3.49
CA ASP A 33 3.89 -9.17 2.37
C ASP A 33 4.97 -8.15 2.76
N GLN A 34 4.89 -7.54 3.95
CA GLN A 34 5.89 -6.55 4.39
C GLN A 34 7.24 -7.20 4.67
N ALA A 35 7.25 -8.42 5.23
CA ALA A 35 8.45 -9.21 5.41
C ALA A 35 9.06 -9.57 4.05
N LEU A 36 8.25 -9.98 3.06
CA LEU A 36 8.72 -10.26 1.70
C LEU A 36 9.34 -9.01 1.03
N PHE A 37 8.69 -7.84 1.15
CA PHE A 37 9.21 -6.59 0.60
C PHE A 37 10.53 -6.18 1.27
N THR A 38 10.63 -6.38 2.57
CA THR A 38 11.85 -6.12 3.34
C THR A 38 12.97 -7.07 2.92
N THR A 39 12.68 -8.37 2.78
CA THR A 39 13.66 -9.37 2.31
C THR A 39 14.12 -9.04 0.90
N GLY A 40 13.21 -8.79 -0.05
CA GLY A 40 13.58 -8.41 -1.42
C GLY A 40 14.39 -7.11 -1.48
N ALA A 41 14.09 -6.14 -0.62
CA ALA A 41 14.88 -4.92 -0.51
C ALA A 41 16.27 -5.16 0.11
N LEU A 42 16.40 -6.06 1.08
CA LEU A 42 17.69 -6.47 1.63
C LEU A 42 18.55 -7.18 0.58
N GLU A 43 17.94 -8.04 -0.23
CA GLU A 43 18.59 -8.71 -1.36
C GLU A 43 19.11 -7.71 -2.39
N MET A 44 18.32 -6.67 -2.70
CA MET A 44 18.78 -5.54 -3.54
C MET A 44 20.00 -4.82 -2.93
N GLN A 45 20.06 -4.68 -1.61
CA GLN A 45 21.22 -4.08 -0.92
C GLN A 45 22.48 -4.92 -1.09
N GLN A 46 22.32 -6.24 -1.21
CA GLN A 46 23.41 -7.19 -1.46
C GLN A 46 23.77 -7.29 -2.96
N GLY A 47 23.16 -6.49 -3.83
CA GLY A 47 23.44 -6.45 -5.26
C GLY A 47 22.61 -7.44 -6.09
N LYS A 48 21.65 -8.15 -5.49
CA LYS A 48 20.70 -9.00 -6.23
C LYS A 48 19.73 -8.15 -7.05
N VAL A 49 19.34 -8.65 -8.21
CA VAL A 49 18.44 -7.99 -9.16
C VAL A 49 17.03 -8.56 -9.02
N LEU A 50 16.03 -7.69 -8.79
CA LEU A 50 14.62 -8.07 -8.75
C LEU A 50 14.20 -8.84 -10.02
N TYR A 51 13.30 -9.80 -9.84
CA TYR A 51 12.76 -10.74 -10.82
C TYR A 51 13.76 -11.78 -11.36
N ARG A 52 15.05 -11.46 -11.42
CA ARG A 52 16.10 -12.39 -11.83
C ARG A 52 16.60 -13.24 -10.66
N ASP A 53 16.97 -12.56 -9.57
CA ASP A 53 17.59 -13.16 -8.40
C ASP A 53 16.62 -13.20 -7.20
N PHE A 54 15.58 -12.37 -7.22
CA PHE A 54 14.48 -12.37 -6.25
C PHE A 54 13.17 -12.04 -6.98
N TRP A 55 12.35 -13.04 -7.23
CA TRP A 55 11.12 -12.91 -8.00
C TRP A 55 9.89 -12.77 -7.11
N ASP A 56 9.01 -11.83 -7.49
CA ASP A 56 7.67 -11.64 -6.93
C ASP A 56 6.77 -10.97 -7.99
N LEU A 57 5.45 -11.07 -7.82
CA LEU A 57 4.47 -10.52 -8.74
C LEU A 57 4.33 -9.00 -8.65
N LYS A 58 4.70 -8.40 -7.51
CA LYS A 58 4.51 -6.95 -7.29
C LYS A 58 5.53 -6.16 -8.11
N GLN A 59 5.09 -5.01 -8.60
CA GLN A 59 5.94 -4.09 -9.37
C GLN A 59 7.03 -3.45 -8.48
N PRO A 60 8.12 -2.91 -9.05
CA PRO A 60 9.35 -2.67 -8.30
C PRO A 60 9.23 -1.45 -7.37
N GLY A 61 8.21 -0.61 -7.54
CA GLY A 61 8.01 0.57 -6.69
C GLY A 61 7.93 0.26 -5.20
N ILE A 62 7.29 -0.86 -4.83
CA ILE A 62 7.21 -1.26 -3.42
C ILE A 62 8.58 -1.65 -2.87
N TYR A 63 9.36 -2.42 -3.63
CA TYR A 63 10.71 -2.82 -3.24
C TYR A 63 11.66 -1.62 -3.13
N TYR A 64 11.58 -0.66 -4.06
CA TYR A 64 12.36 0.58 -3.95
C TYR A 64 11.96 1.44 -2.74
N PHE A 65 10.67 1.45 -2.35
CA PHE A 65 10.22 2.12 -1.13
C PHE A 65 10.86 1.49 0.11
N TYR A 66 10.82 0.16 0.23
CA TYR A 66 11.43 -0.57 1.34
C TYR A 66 12.96 -0.50 1.31
N PHE A 67 13.57 -0.50 0.13
CA PHE A 67 15.02 -0.32 -0.03
C PHE A 67 15.48 1.04 0.48
N LEU A 68 14.78 2.12 0.10
CA LEU A 68 15.11 3.45 0.57
C LEU A 68 14.88 3.58 2.08
N ALA A 69 13.75 3.06 2.58
CA ALA A 69 13.44 3.06 4.00
C ALA A 69 14.47 2.28 4.83
N GLY A 70 14.84 1.08 4.38
CA GLY A 70 15.80 0.20 5.02
C GLY A 70 17.21 0.79 5.07
N ASN A 71 17.66 1.45 3.99
CA ASN A 71 18.96 2.11 3.96
C ASN A 71 19.03 3.37 4.86
N LEU A 72 17.92 4.10 5.01
CA LEU A 72 17.89 5.34 5.81
C LEU A 72 17.66 5.08 7.31
N PHE A 73 16.81 4.11 7.64
CA PHE A 73 16.31 3.91 9.01
C PHE A 73 16.45 2.47 9.52
N GLY A 74 16.98 1.56 8.70
CA GLY A 74 17.21 0.15 9.03
C GLY A 74 16.15 -0.79 8.45
N PHE A 75 16.58 -2.00 8.03
CA PHE A 75 15.73 -3.09 7.53
C PHE A 75 15.00 -3.81 8.67
N ASN A 76 14.23 -3.06 9.45
CA ASN A 76 13.40 -3.57 10.53
C ASN A 76 12.07 -2.82 10.59
N GLU A 77 11.12 -3.34 11.35
CA GLU A 77 9.75 -2.82 11.44
C GLU A 77 9.72 -1.33 11.78
N ILE A 78 10.48 -0.92 12.80
CA ILE A 78 10.53 0.49 13.23
C ILE A 78 11.07 1.37 12.11
N GLY A 79 12.18 0.97 11.49
CA GLY A 79 12.84 1.75 10.44
C GLY A 79 11.93 2.00 9.24
N ILE A 80 11.28 0.94 8.74
CA ILE A 80 10.33 1.03 7.64
C ILE A 80 9.12 1.89 8.03
N HIS A 81 8.57 1.69 9.22
CA HIS A 81 7.40 2.44 9.68
C HIS A 81 7.70 3.92 9.99
N ILE A 82 8.94 4.26 10.40
CA ILE A 82 9.40 5.66 10.53
C ILE A 82 9.41 6.32 9.15
N PHE A 83 9.96 5.64 8.14
CA PHE A 83 9.99 6.17 6.78
C PHE A 83 8.57 6.41 6.24
N GLU A 84 7.66 5.47 6.43
CA GLU A 84 6.26 5.65 6.09
C GLU A 84 5.62 6.82 6.85
N LEU A 85 5.90 6.97 8.15
CA LEU A 85 5.39 8.09 8.94
C LEU A 85 5.85 9.44 8.39
N MET A 86 7.12 9.56 8.00
CA MET A 86 7.63 10.76 7.35
C MET A 86 6.95 11.01 6.00
N TYR A 87 6.76 9.95 5.21
CA TYR A 87 6.05 10.01 3.93
C TYR A 87 4.59 10.48 4.08
N MET A 88 3.86 9.91 5.03
CA MET A 88 2.47 10.25 5.34
C MET A 88 2.33 11.63 6.00
N MET A 89 3.34 12.07 6.75
CA MET A 89 3.42 13.42 7.30
C MET A 89 3.64 14.46 6.19
N LEU A 90 4.53 14.18 5.24
CA LEU A 90 4.69 15.02 4.05
C LEU A 90 3.38 15.09 3.26
N PHE A 91 2.70 13.95 3.06
CA PHE A 91 1.40 13.93 2.41
C PHE A 91 0.36 14.78 3.17
N SER A 92 0.31 14.68 4.50
CA SER A 92 -0.56 15.48 5.37
C SER A 92 -0.34 16.98 5.21
N ILE A 93 0.92 17.42 5.12
CA ILE A 93 1.27 18.82 4.85
C ILE A 93 0.77 19.23 3.46
N ILE A 94 1.01 18.41 2.44
CA ILE A 94 0.53 18.69 1.09
C ILE A 94 -0.99 18.80 1.03
N LEU A 95 -1.74 17.91 1.69
CA LEU A 95 -3.21 17.99 1.77
C LEU A 95 -3.67 19.33 2.37
N GLN A 96 -3.04 19.79 3.45
CA GLN A 96 -3.39 21.09 4.01
C GLN A 96 -3.08 22.23 3.06
N LEU A 97 -1.88 22.25 2.49
CA LEU A 97 -1.44 23.36 1.64
C LEU A 97 -2.27 23.47 0.34
N THR A 98 -2.73 22.33 -0.18
CA THR A 98 -3.41 22.26 -1.48
C THR A 98 -4.92 22.41 -1.39
N LEU A 99 -5.56 22.02 -0.27
CA LEU A 99 -7.02 21.97 -0.16
C LEU A 99 -7.64 23.08 0.69
N LYS A 100 -6.86 24.01 1.25
CA LYS A 100 -7.40 25.10 2.09
C LYS A 100 -8.54 25.90 1.46
N THR A 101 -8.46 26.16 0.15
CA THR A 101 -9.46 26.95 -0.59
C THR A 101 -10.65 26.12 -1.06
N TYR A 102 -10.60 24.79 -0.93
CA TYR A 102 -11.69 23.89 -1.31
C TYR A 102 -12.83 23.88 -0.27
N PHE A 103 -12.55 24.27 0.97
CA PHE A 103 -13.50 24.32 2.08
C PHE A 103 -13.92 25.75 2.39
N GLN A 104 -15.16 25.92 2.84
CA GLN A 104 -15.69 27.22 3.29
C GLN A 104 -15.13 27.58 4.66
N HIS A 105 -15.00 26.61 5.57
CA HIS A 105 -14.60 26.84 6.95
C HIS A 105 -13.16 26.41 7.18
N ARG A 106 -12.31 27.39 7.56
CA ARG A 106 -10.86 27.16 7.78
C ARG A 106 -10.56 26.08 8.82
N ILE A 107 -11.39 25.97 9.87
CA ILE A 107 -11.24 24.95 10.92
C ILE A 107 -11.48 23.55 10.35
N ILE A 108 -12.50 23.40 9.49
CA ILE A 108 -12.79 22.11 8.85
C ILE A 108 -11.71 21.75 7.83
N ALA A 109 -11.19 22.74 7.09
CA ALA A 109 -10.04 22.55 6.21
C ALA A 109 -8.82 21.98 6.94
N SER A 110 -8.61 22.37 8.20
CA SER A 110 -7.51 21.83 9.03
C SER A 110 -7.67 20.34 9.33
N LEU A 111 -8.88 19.78 9.30
CA LEU A 111 -9.15 18.38 9.66
C LEU A 111 -8.85 17.39 8.53
N VAL A 112 -8.58 17.84 7.30
CA VAL A 112 -8.36 16.94 6.15
C VAL A 112 -7.29 15.87 6.44
N PRO A 113 -6.10 16.20 6.98
CA PRO A 113 -5.10 15.17 7.24
C PRO A 113 -5.55 14.15 8.28
N LEU A 114 -6.29 14.59 9.30
CA LEU A 114 -6.81 13.68 10.32
C LEU A 114 -7.83 12.71 9.73
N LEU A 115 -8.73 13.20 8.87
CA LEU A 115 -9.78 12.39 8.24
C LEU A 115 -9.32 11.57 7.03
N THR A 116 -8.06 11.74 6.61
CA THR A 116 -7.43 10.95 5.55
C THR A 116 -6.34 10.06 6.17
N VAL A 117 -5.16 10.63 6.43
CA VAL A 117 -3.98 9.94 6.98
C VAL A 117 -4.20 9.47 8.41
N GLY A 118 -4.83 10.28 9.27
CA GLY A 118 -5.13 9.86 10.64
C GLY A 118 -6.05 8.63 10.68
N VAL A 119 -7.11 8.62 9.86
CA VAL A 119 -8.01 7.47 9.73
C VAL A 119 -7.32 6.26 9.09
N TYR A 120 -6.41 6.47 8.14
CA TYR A 120 -5.55 5.40 7.61
C TYR A 120 -4.81 4.68 8.76
N TYR A 121 -4.08 5.41 9.59
CA TYR A 121 -3.40 4.80 10.74
C TYR A 121 -4.38 4.15 11.72
N ILE A 122 -5.46 4.83 12.10
CA ILE A 122 -6.46 4.27 13.04
C ILE A 122 -7.03 2.95 12.52
N SER A 123 -7.28 2.85 11.21
CA SER A 123 -7.95 1.69 10.61
C SER A 123 -7.01 0.55 10.24
N SER A 124 -5.75 0.84 9.92
CA SER A 124 -4.78 -0.16 9.45
C SER A 124 -4.29 -1.08 10.57
N TYR A 125 -4.27 -2.38 10.32
CA TYR A 125 -3.59 -3.38 11.15
C TYR A 125 -2.33 -3.88 10.42
N HIS A 126 -1.61 -4.85 10.99
CA HIS A 126 -0.36 -5.39 10.43
C HIS A 126 -0.46 -5.82 8.96
N ARG A 127 -1.64 -6.21 8.46
CA ARG A 127 -1.84 -6.62 7.05
C ARG A 127 -2.06 -5.47 6.07
N GLN A 128 -2.51 -4.31 6.56
CA GLN A 128 -2.85 -3.16 5.71
C GLN A 128 -1.76 -2.10 5.67
N PHE A 129 -0.93 -2.07 6.70
CA PHE A 129 0.09 -1.05 6.84
C PHE A 129 1.17 -1.16 5.75
N THR A 130 1.78 -0.04 5.33
CA THR A 130 2.86 -0.01 4.33
C THR A 130 2.61 -0.80 3.04
N GLN A 131 1.34 -1.00 2.67
CA GLN A 131 0.93 -1.67 1.43
C GLN A 131 0.88 -0.70 0.27
N VAL A 132 1.01 -1.23 -0.95
CA VAL A 132 0.98 -0.45 -2.20
C VAL A 132 -0.21 0.51 -2.23
N GLU A 133 -1.41 0.04 -1.91
CA GLU A 133 -2.66 0.82 -1.97
C GLU A 133 -2.72 1.96 -0.96
N GLY A 134 -2.05 1.83 0.18
CA GLY A 134 -1.89 2.92 1.15
C GLY A 134 -0.90 3.96 0.64
N LEU A 135 0.24 3.52 0.11
CA LEU A 135 1.33 4.40 -0.32
C LEU A 135 0.97 5.22 -1.56
N VAL A 136 0.33 4.61 -2.57
CA VAL A 136 0.02 5.33 -3.83
C VAL A 136 -0.98 6.47 -3.67
N GLY A 137 -1.70 6.55 -2.55
CA GLY A 137 -2.65 7.63 -2.27
C GLY A 137 -2.02 9.01 -2.38
N PHE A 138 -0.75 9.17 -1.99
CA PHE A 138 -0.05 10.46 -2.06
C PHE A 138 0.26 10.90 -3.51
N PRO A 139 0.99 10.13 -4.35
CA PRO A 139 1.25 10.51 -5.74
C PRO A 139 -0.04 10.56 -6.58
N LEU A 140 -1.03 9.69 -6.32
CA LEU A 140 -2.35 9.80 -6.95
C LEU A 140 -3.03 11.14 -6.64
N PHE A 141 -2.98 11.59 -5.39
CA PHE A 141 -3.54 12.88 -5.00
C PHE A 141 -2.81 14.05 -5.70
N ILE A 142 -1.48 14.04 -5.77
CA ILE A 142 -0.74 15.11 -6.46
C ILE A 142 -1.11 15.13 -7.96
N CYS A 143 -1.17 13.97 -8.60
CA CYS A 143 -1.61 13.84 -10.00
C CYS A 143 -3.01 14.44 -10.19
N LEU A 144 -3.97 14.06 -9.35
CA LEU A 144 -5.33 14.59 -9.37
C LEU A 144 -5.34 16.12 -9.16
N TRP A 145 -4.66 16.62 -8.12
CA TRP A 145 -4.69 18.03 -7.76
C TRP A 145 -4.03 18.92 -8.82
N LEU A 146 -2.89 18.50 -9.39
CA LEU A 146 -2.25 19.25 -10.47
C LEU A 146 -3.08 19.25 -11.75
N THR A 147 -3.75 18.13 -12.05
CA THR A 147 -4.71 18.06 -13.16
C THR A 147 -5.89 18.99 -12.91
N TYR A 148 -6.41 19.07 -11.69
CA TYR A 148 -7.46 20.04 -11.32
C TYR A 148 -6.98 21.49 -11.46
N GLN A 149 -5.78 21.83 -10.99
CA GLN A 149 -5.23 23.18 -11.06
C GLN A 149 -4.98 23.63 -12.51
N SER A 150 -4.72 22.70 -13.43
CA SER A 150 -4.46 22.99 -14.83
C SER A 150 -5.68 23.49 -15.60
N PHE A 151 -6.90 23.28 -15.09
CA PHE A 151 -8.12 23.86 -15.67
C PHE A 151 -8.13 25.40 -15.61
N ASN A 152 -7.44 25.97 -14.61
CA ASN A 152 -7.41 27.42 -14.38
C ASN A 152 -6.22 28.12 -15.04
N HIS A 153 -5.37 27.38 -15.76
CA HIS A 153 -4.13 27.89 -16.36
C HIS A 153 -4.06 27.50 -17.83
N GLU A 154 -3.23 28.21 -18.60
CA GLU A 154 -2.88 27.88 -20.00
C GLU A 154 -1.37 28.08 -20.22
N GLY A 155 -0.86 27.65 -21.38
CA GLY A 155 0.53 27.81 -21.77
C GLY A 155 1.50 27.10 -20.83
N LYS A 156 2.61 27.77 -20.51
CA LYS A 156 3.71 27.21 -19.71
C LYS A 156 3.26 26.71 -18.32
N ALA A 157 2.33 27.41 -17.68
CA ALA A 157 1.86 27.03 -16.34
C ALA A 157 1.09 25.70 -16.37
N ARG A 158 0.16 25.55 -17.33
CA ARG A 158 -0.56 24.30 -17.58
C ARG A 158 0.41 23.16 -17.94
N PHE A 159 1.36 23.44 -18.83
CA PHE A 159 2.37 22.47 -19.25
C PHE A 159 3.14 21.89 -18.06
N ILE A 160 3.67 22.74 -17.17
CA ILE A 160 4.45 22.28 -16.00
C ILE A 160 3.57 21.48 -15.02
N GLN A 161 2.35 21.93 -14.77
CA GLN A 161 1.42 21.23 -13.88
C GLN A 161 1.11 19.83 -14.40
N LEU A 162 0.84 19.71 -15.71
CA LEU A 162 0.54 18.44 -16.34
C LEU A 162 1.77 17.55 -16.54
N LEU A 163 2.96 18.13 -16.67
CA LEU A 163 4.23 17.40 -16.68
C LEU A 163 4.47 16.72 -15.32
N ILE A 164 4.31 17.47 -14.24
CA ILE A 164 4.46 16.93 -12.88
C ILE A 164 3.31 15.94 -12.56
N SER A 165 2.09 16.22 -13.03
CA SER A 165 0.96 15.28 -12.95
C SER A 165 1.29 13.95 -13.62
N GLY A 166 1.80 13.98 -14.86
CA GLY A 166 2.29 12.82 -15.59
C GLY A 166 3.37 12.07 -14.81
N PHE A 167 4.38 12.79 -14.31
CA PHE A 167 5.46 12.19 -13.51
C PHE A 167 4.94 11.45 -12.29
N MET A 168 4.03 12.06 -11.53
CA MET A 168 3.41 11.39 -10.38
C MET A 168 2.60 10.17 -10.82
N GLY A 169 1.86 10.26 -11.93
CA GLY A 169 1.21 9.11 -12.55
C GLY A 169 2.18 7.98 -12.91
N GLY A 170 3.35 8.29 -13.44
CA GLY A 170 4.41 7.32 -13.72
C GLY A 170 4.94 6.63 -12.47
N ILE A 171 5.12 7.38 -11.36
CA ILE A 171 5.45 6.79 -10.06
C ILE A 171 4.33 5.82 -9.61
N VAL A 172 3.05 6.19 -9.73
CA VAL A 172 1.94 5.28 -9.40
C VAL A 172 2.02 3.97 -10.20
N LEU A 173 2.33 4.03 -11.49
CA LEU A 173 2.42 2.84 -12.33
C LEU A 173 3.62 1.94 -12.01
N ILE A 174 4.72 2.51 -11.51
CA ILE A 174 5.86 1.74 -10.99
C ILE A 174 5.47 0.95 -9.72
N PHE A 175 4.52 1.45 -8.94
CA PHE A 175 3.94 0.72 -7.81
C PHE A 175 2.91 -0.32 -8.25
N LYS A 176 2.02 0.03 -9.20
CA LYS A 176 1.03 -0.91 -9.74
C LYS A 176 0.44 -0.44 -11.07
N LEU A 177 0.63 -1.23 -12.13
CA LEU A 177 0.15 -0.88 -13.48
C LEU A 177 -1.40 -0.80 -13.56
N ILE A 178 -2.12 -1.57 -12.74
CA ILE A 178 -3.59 -1.62 -12.75
C ILE A 178 -4.25 -0.30 -12.34
N PHE A 179 -3.50 0.68 -11.81
CA PHE A 179 -4.02 2.00 -11.48
C PHE A 179 -4.10 2.97 -12.68
N LEU A 180 -3.63 2.57 -13.87
CA LEU A 180 -3.69 3.37 -15.09
C LEU A 180 -5.11 3.92 -15.41
N PRO A 181 -6.22 3.16 -15.24
CA PRO A 181 -7.55 3.69 -15.54
C PRO A 181 -7.92 4.93 -14.69
N ILE A 182 -7.49 5.01 -13.43
CA ILE A 182 -7.72 6.18 -12.57
C ILE A 182 -6.98 7.40 -13.14
N LEU A 183 -5.70 7.23 -13.50
CA LEU A 183 -4.86 8.29 -14.06
C LEU A 183 -5.42 8.82 -15.39
N LEU A 184 -5.76 7.89 -16.30
CA LEU A 184 -6.37 8.23 -17.58
C LEU A 184 -7.68 9.00 -17.38
N ALA A 185 -8.52 8.60 -16.42
CA ALA A 185 -9.76 9.31 -16.17
C ALA A 185 -9.51 10.77 -15.71
N PHE A 186 -8.51 11.03 -14.87
CA PHE A 186 -8.14 12.40 -14.52
C PHE A 186 -7.74 13.21 -15.75
N TRP A 187 -6.83 12.70 -16.58
CA TRP A 187 -6.34 13.42 -17.76
C TRP A 187 -7.38 13.57 -18.87
N LEU A 188 -8.26 12.57 -19.04
CA LEU A 188 -9.37 12.65 -19.98
C LEU A 188 -10.35 13.76 -19.60
N THR A 189 -10.53 14.06 -18.31
CA THR A 189 -11.42 15.17 -17.91
C THR A 189 -10.92 16.54 -18.41
N ILE A 190 -9.61 16.83 -18.32
CA ILE A 190 -9.05 18.09 -18.83
C ILE A 190 -9.02 18.12 -20.36
N LEU A 191 -8.78 16.96 -20.99
CA LEU A 191 -8.84 16.84 -22.45
C LEU A 191 -10.24 17.12 -22.96
N PHE A 192 -11.27 16.46 -22.41
CA PHE A 192 -12.66 16.68 -22.78
C PHE A 192 -13.13 18.10 -22.48
N HIS A 193 -12.72 18.69 -21.35
CA HIS A 193 -13.02 20.10 -21.08
C HIS A 193 -12.40 21.03 -22.12
N SER A 194 -11.16 20.77 -22.53
CA SER A 194 -10.44 21.60 -23.51
C SER A 194 -11.05 21.50 -24.91
N VAL A 195 -11.50 20.31 -25.31
CA VAL A 195 -12.17 20.05 -26.60
C VAL A 195 -13.61 20.56 -26.61
N LEU A 196 -14.41 20.11 -25.65
CA LEU A 196 -15.88 20.24 -25.70
C LEU A 196 -16.39 21.56 -25.12
N ILE A 197 -15.66 22.16 -24.18
CA ILE A 197 -16.09 23.38 -23.48
C ILE A 197 -15.26 24.60 -23.92
N LYS A 198 -13.94 24.44 -24.02
CA LYS A 198 -13.05 25.54 -24.42
C LYS A 198 -12.82 25.62 -25.93
N HIS A 199 -13.22 24.61 -26.70
CA HIS A 199 -13.02 24.52 -28.15
C HIS A 199 -11.58 24.87 -28.58
N GLN A 200 -10.59 24.42 -27.80
CA GLN A 200 -9.18 24.69 -28.09
C GLN A 200 -8.75 23.95 -29.35
N SER A 201 -7.84 24.55 -30.12
CA SER A 201 -7.28 23.91 -31.31
C SER A 201 -6.51 22.64 -30.95
N PHE A 202 -6.48 21.68 -31.89
CA PHE A 202 -5.74 20.42 -31.71
C PHE A 202 -4.28 20.65 -31.34
N GLN A 203 -3.60 21.60 -32.00
CA GLN A 203 -2.20 21.91 -31.71
C GLN A 203 -1.99 22.38 -30.26
N LYS A 204 -2.89 23.21 -29.73
CA LYS A 204 -2.81 23.68 -28.35
C LYS A 204 -3.03 22.56 -27.34
N ILE A 205 -4.04 21.70 -27.58
CA ILE A 205 -4.30 20.52 -26.74
C ILE A 205 -3.09 19.57 -26.76
N PHE A 206 -2.56 19.29 -27.95
CA PHE A 206 -1.43 18.38 -28.10
C PHE A 206 -0.20 18.88 -27.32
N ILE A 207 0.18 20.15 -27.50
CA ILE A 207 1.36 20.74 -26.86
C ILE A 207 1.18 20.96 -25.36
N GLU A 208 0.04 21.52 -24.93
CA GLU A 208 -0.14 21.92 -23.53
C GLU A 208 -0.68 20.81 -22.63
N ILE A 209 -1.26 19.75 -23.19
CA ILE A 209 -1.90 18.66 -22.43
C ILE A 209 -1.23 17.33 -22.75
N CYS A 210 -1.27 16.85 -23.99
CA CYS A 210 -0.84 15.49 -24.30
C CYS A 210 0.67 15.28 -24.12
N VAL A 211 1.49 16.17 -24.69
CA VAL A 211 2.96 16.11 -24.59
C VAL A 211 3.46 16.13 -23.13
N PRO A 212 3.08 17.09 -22.26
CA PRO A 212 3.60 17.12 -20.90
C PRO A 212 3.14 15.91 -20.08
N ILE A 213 1.89 15.46 -20.22
CA ILE A 213 1.42 14.25 -19.54
C ILE A 213 2.25 13.04 -19.97
N PHE A 214 2.45 12.86 -21.28
CA PHE A 214 3.21 11.73 -21.82
C PHE A 214 4.67 11.76 -21.35
N LEU A 215 5.36 12.90 -21.50
CA LEU A 215 6.76 13.06 -21.07
C LEU A 215 6.91 12.83 -19.56
N GLY A 216 5.98 13.36 -18.76
CA GLY A 216 5.96 13.15 -17.32
C GLY A 216 5.79 11.67 -16.99
N LEU A 217 4.76 11.03 -17.55
CA LEU A 217 4.42 9.62 -17.31
C LEU A 217 5.54 8.67 -17.69
N ILE A 218 6.13 8.88 -18.87
CA ILE A 218 7.10 7.96 -19.45
C ILE A 218 8.47 8.07 -18.77
N PHE A 219 8.83 9.24 -18.25
CA PHE A 219 10.15 9.47 -17.65
C PHE A 219 10.50 8.48 -16.52
N PRO A 220 9.72 8.35 -15.43
CA PRO A 220 10.08 7.42 -14.36
C PRO A 220 9.97 5.96 -14.82
N ILE A 221 9.05 5.64 -15.74
CA ILE A 221 8.93 4.28 -16.32
C ILE A 221 10.19 3.94 -17.13
N LEU A 222 10.69 4.87 -17.94
CA LEU A 222 11.91 4.70 -18.71
C LEU A 222 13.12 4.49 -17.80
N LEU A 223 13.22 5.19 -16.68
CA LEU A 223 14.31 4.95 -15.71
C LEU A 223 14.32 3.50 -15.22
N VAL A 224 13.16 2.96 -14.86
CA VAL A 224 13.03 1.55 -14.42
C VAL A 224 13.31 0.58 -15.56
N VAL A 225 12.77 0.83 -16.76
CA VAL A 225 13.01 -0.01 -17.94
C VAL A 225 14.48 0.01 -18.35
N SER A 226 15.13 1.17 -18.37
CA SER A 226 16.56 1.32 -18.66
C SER A 226 17.43 0.59 -17.65
N TYR A 227 17.08 0.63 -16.36
CA TYR A 227 17.75 -0.18 -15.34
C TYR A 227 17.67 -1.69 -15.69
N PHE A 228 16.47 -2.21 -15.93
CA PHE A 228 16.28 -3.63 -16.25
C PHE A 228 16.88 -4.03 -17.61
N ALA A 229 17.01 -3.09 -18.54
CA ALA A 229 17.75 -3.28 -19.79
C ALA A 229 19.24 -3.47 -19.52
N GLY A 230 19.82 -2.61 -18.67
CA GLY A 230 21.24 -2.67 -18.31
C GLY A 230 21.64 -3.96 -17.60
N VAL A 231 20.72 -4.58 -16.84
CA VAL A 231 20.94 -5.86 -16.16
C VAL A 231 20.35 -7.07 -16.92
N ASN A 232 20.05 -6.92 -18.21
CA ASN A 232 19.56 -7.98 -19.11
C ASN A 232 18.32 -8.75 -18.60
N SER A 233 17.44 -8.08 -17.84
CA SER A 233 16.28 -8.71 -17.18
C SER A 233 14.93 -8.27 -17.76
N LEU A 234 14.92 -7.49 -18.84
CA LEU A 234 13.69 -6.99 -19.49
C LEU A 234 12.71 -8.10 -19.89
N SER A 235 13.21 -9.24 -20.38
CA SER A 235 12.35 -10.36 -20.79
C SER A 235 11.57 -10.92 -19.60
N ILE A 236 12.23 -11.08 -18.45
CA ILE A 236 11.61 -11.58 -17.22
C ILE A 236 10.61 -10.55 -16.67
N VAL A 237 10.98 -9.27 -16.68
CA VAL A 237 10.10 -8.16 -16.27
C VAL A 237 8.85 -8.10 -17.13
N TYR A 238 9.00 -8.20 -18.46
CA TYR A 238 7.88 -8.21 -19.39
C TYR A 238 6.92 -9.37 -19.11
N LYS A 239 7.46 -10.58 -18.94
CA LYS A 239 6.67 -11.76 -18.57
C LYS A 239 5.93 -11.55 -17.25
N THR A 240 6.64 -11.06 -16.22
CA THR A 240 6.09 -10.84 -14.88
C THR A 240 4.98 -9.79 -14.87
N PHE A 241 5.09 -8.71 -15.65
CA PHE A 241 4.12 -7.61 -15.61
C PHE A 241 2.92 -7.79 -16.53
N PHE A 242 3.09 -8.47 -17.67
CA PHE A 242 2.07 -8.50 -18.71
C PHE A 242 1.55 -9.90 -19.02
N VAL A 243 2.39 -10.93 -18.92
CA VAL A 243 2.00 -12.30 -19.24
C VAL A 243 1.40 -12.99 -18.01
N TYR A 244 2.12 -12.92 -16.89
CA TYR A 244 1.77 -13.61 -15.66
C TYR A 244 0.42 -13.16 -15.07
N PRO A 245 0.13 -11.85 -14.89
CA PRO A 245 -1.11 -11.44 -14.25
C PRO A 245 -2.34 -11.83 -15.08
N ARG A 246 -2.20 -11.88 -16.42
CA ARG A 246 -3.24 -12.34 -17.33
C ARG A 246 -3.56 -13.82 -17.10
N GLN A 247 -2.54 -14.66 -16.95
CA GLN A 247 -2.72 -16.10 -16.68
C GLN A 247 -3.33 -16.34 -15.30
N VAL A 248 -2.82 -15.68 -14.25
CA VAL A 248 -3.37 -15.78 -12.89
C VAL A 248 -4.85 -15.40 -12.82
N VAL A 249 -5.25 -14.34 -13.52
CA VAL A 249 -6.65 -13.90 -13.58
C VAL A 249 -7.49 -14.89 -14.40
N ALA A 250 -6.98 -15.39 -15.53
CA ALA A 250 -7.68 -16.34 -16.39
C ALA A 250 -7.97 -17.67 -15.67
N ASP A 251 -7.02 -18.14 -14.86
CA ASP A 251 -7.18 -19.37 -14.10
C ASP A 251 -7.94 -19.14 -12.78
N GLY A 252 -8.26 -17.90 -12.44
CA GLY A 252 -8.82 -17.52 -11.15
C GLY A 252 -10.32 -17.67 -11.01
N THR A 253 -10.73 -18.25 -9.87
CA THR A 253 -12.12 -18.21 -9.42
C THR A 253 -12.37 -16.97 -8.57
N PHE A 254 -13.52 -16.34 -8.79
CA PHE A 254 -13.92 -15.17 -8.00
C PHE A 254 -14.17 -15.56 -6.54
N ASN A 255 -13.41 -15.00 -5.62
CA ASN A 255 -13.56 -15.32 -4.20
C ASN A 255 -14.52 -14.34 -3.50
N ILE A 256 -15.81 -14.69 -3.49
CA ILE A 256 -16.87 -13.90 -2.85
C ILE A 256 -16.61 -13.66 -1.35
N PHE A 257 -16.03 -14.64 -0.65
CA PHE A 257 -15.73 -14.51 0.79
C PHE A 257 -14.70 -13.41 1.04
N LYS A 258 -13.62 -13.36 0.24
CA LYS A 258 -12.63 -12.29 0.32
C LYS A 258 -13.26 -10.92 0.01
N LEU A 259 -14.13 -10.83 -1.00
CA LEU A 259 -14.87 -9.59 -1.31
C LEU A 259 -15.71 -9.11 -0.11
N VAL A 260 -16.52 -10.01 0.45
CA VAL A 260 -17.42 -9.69 1.58
C VAL A 260 -16.59 -9.27 2.79
N PHE A 261 -15.52 -10.01 3.10
CA PHE A 261 -14.64 -9.68 4.21
C PHE A 261 -13.94 -8.34 4.04
N GLY A 262 -13.37 -8.07 2.85
CA GLY A 262 -12.74 -6.78 2.53
C GLY A 262 -13.71 -5.61 2.60
N THR A 263 -14.92 -5.78 2.05
CA THR A 263 -15.99 -4.79 2.10
C THR A 263 -16.45 -4.54 3.53
N ALA A 264 -16.66 -5.60 4.32
CA ALA A 264 -17.06 -5.49 5.72
C ALA A 264 -15.97 -4.79 6.54
N TRP A 265 -14.69 -5.10 6.29
CA TRP A 265 -13.57 -4.39 6.92
C TRP A 265 -13.59 -2.90 6.56
N PHE A 266 -13.77 -2.55 5.27
CA PHE A 266 -13.82 -1.15 4.86
C PHE A 266 -15.01 -0.42 5.49
N LEU A 267 -16.21 -0.98 5.45
CA LEU A 267 -17.39 -0.36 6.05
C LEU A 267 -17.25 -0.22 7.56
N LYS A 268 -16.75 -1.25 8.27
CA LYS A 268 -16.51 -1.17 9.72
C LYS A 268 -15.65 0.03 10.11
N ASN A 269 -14.64 0.36 9.30
CA ASN A 269 -13.68 1.41 9.62
C ASN A 269 -14.02 2.78 9.01
N PHE A 270 -14.72 2.82 7.87
CA PHE A 270 -14.94 4.03 7.08
C PHE A 270 -16.42 4.42 6.92
N VAL A 271 -17.40 3.65 7.42
CA VAL A 271 -18.85 3.91 7.19
C VAL A 271 -19.24 5.34 7.54
N THR A 272 -18.78 5.88 8.67
CA THR A 272 -19.15 7.22 9.07
C THR A 272 -18.61 8.28 8.10
N LEU A 273 -17.38 8.09 7.60
CA LEU A 273 -16.80 8.98 6.59
C LEU A 273 -17.53 8.84 5.25
N VAL A 274 -17.88 7.62 4.85
CA VAL A 274 -18.65 7.36 3.62
C VAL A 274 -20.02 8.07 3.67
N LEU A 275 -20.75 7.97 4.78
CA LEU A 275 -22.05 8.63 4.95
C LEU A 275 -21.94 10.16 4.80
N ILE A 276 -20.90 10.76 5.36
CA ILE A 276 -20.67 12.21 5.22
C ILE A 276 -20.16 12.57 3.83
N ALA A 277 -19.33 11.73 3.21
CA ALA A 277 -18.89 11.90 1.83
C ALA A 277 -20.08 11.94 0.87
N ILE A 278 -21.12 11.12 1.09
CA ILE A 278 -22.36 11.14 0.29
C ILE A 278 -23.04 12.51 0.34
N VAL A 279 -23.07 13.18 1.50
CA VAL A 279 -23.59 14.56 1.62
C VAL A 279 -22.80 15.52 0.74
N ALA A 280 -21.46 15.41 0.77
CA ALA A 280 -20.58 16.23 -0.05
C ALA A 280 -20.82 16.04 -1.54
N VAL A 281 -20.92 14.78 -1.98
CA VAL A 281 -21.16 14.40 -3.38
C VAL A 281 -22.51 14.94 -3.85
N ASN A 282 -23.58 14.70 -3.08
CA ASN A 282 -24.93 15.12 -3.45
C ASN A 282 -25.03 16.64 -3.61
N ILE A 283 -24.51 17.41 -2.66
CA ILE A 283 -24.62 18.87 -2.67
C ILE A 283 -23.62 19.50 -3.66
N SER A 284 -22.36 19.10 -3.62
CA SER A 284 -21.30 19.75 -4.40
C SER A 284 -21.37 19.44 -5.90
N LEU A 285 -21.83 18.24 -6.29
CA LEU A 285 -22.02 17.91 -7.71
C LEU A 285 -23.34 18.45 -8.25
N ARG A 286 -24.48 18.26 -7.55
CA ARG A 286 -25.78 18.67 -8.08
C ARG A 286 -25.98 20.19 -8.07
N LYS A 287 -25.53 20.87 -7.01
CA LYS A 287 -25.73 22.33 -6.86
C LYS A 287 -24.50 23.15 -7.28
N GLY A 288 -23.31 22.67 -6.94
CA GLY A 288 -22.06 23.43 -7.12
C GLY A 288 -21.27 23.10 -8.40
N LYS A 289 -21.56 21.97 -9.06
CA LYS A 289 -20.77 21.42 -10.19
C LYS A 289 -19.26 21.44 -9.91
N ASN A 290 -18.86 21.13 -8.67
CA ASN A 290 -17.46 21.25 -8.25
C ASN A 290 -16.58 20.18 -8.92
N LEU A 291 -15.63 20.63 -9.74
CA LEU A 291 -14.76 19.75 -10.51
C LEU A 291 -13.81 18.90 -9.65
N LEU A 292 -13.28 19.45 -8.55
CA LEU A 292 -12.41 18.67 -7.67
C LEU A 292 -13.19 17.54 -6.99
N THR A 293 -14.43 17.81 -6.57
CA THR A 293 -15.34 16.76 -6.07
C THR A 293 -15.57 15.68 -7.14
N LEU A 294 -15.78 16.07 -8.40
CA LEU A 294 -15.99 15.11 -9.49
C LEU A 294 -14.79 14.18 -9.66
N LEU A 295 -13.57 14.72 -9.68
CA LEU A 295 -12.35 13.92 -9.80
C LEU A 295 -12.16 12.94 -8.62
N LEU A 296 -12.48 13.36 -7.39
CA LEU A 296 -12.43 12.49 -6.21
C LEU A 296 -13.48 11.36 -6.29
N VAL A 297 -14.67 11.64 -6.83
CA VAL A 297 -15.70 10.61 -7.06
C VAL A 297 -15.27 9.65 -8.17
N VAL A 298 -14.69 10.15 -9.25
CA VAL A 298 -14.13 9.32 -10.33
C VAL A 298 -13.04 8.39 -9.78
N TRP A 299 -12.14 8.90 -8.95
CA TRP A 299 -11.16 8.06 -8.25
C TRP A 299 -11.87 6.99 -7.41
N PHE A 300 -12.81 7.36 -6.55
CA PHE A 300 -13.50 6.40 -5.70
C PHE A 300 -14.19 5.28 -6.49
N VAL A 301 -14.92 5.62 -7.56
CA VAL A 301 -15.64 4.65 -8.39
C VAL A 301 -14.70 3.74 -9.17
N LEU A 302 -13.67 4.30 -9.82
CA LEU A 302 -12.70 3.48 -10.56
C LEU A 302 -11.83 2.64 -9.62
N GLY A 303 -11.53 3.15 -8.42
CA GLY A 303 -10.86 2.39 -7.37
C GLY A 303 -11.66 1.16 -6.96
N LEU A 304 -12.98 1.29 -6.77
CA LEU A 304 -13.86 0.14 -6.52
C LEU A 304 -13.83 -0.86 -7.69
N GLY A 305 -13.88 -0.38 -8.93
CA GLY A 305 -13.76 -1.24 -10.12
C GLY A 305 -12.45 -2.03 -10.15
N ILE A 306 -11.32 -1.36 -9.86
CA ILE A 306 -9.99 -1.97 -9.79
C ILE A 306 -9.91 -3.02 -8.66
N ILE A 307 -10.53 -2.76 -7.50
CA ILE A 307 -10.60 -3.75 -6.43
C ILE A 307 -11.32 -5.01 -6.93
N VAL A 308 -12.51 -4.87 -7.53
CA VAL A 308 -13.32 -6.02 -8.01
C VAL A 308 -12.62 -6.84 -9.10
N ILE A 309 -11.86 -6.20 -9.99
CA ILE A 309 -11.13 -6.88 -11.08
C ILE A 309 -10.01 -7.80 -10.56
N GLN A 310 -9.52 -7.59 -9.34
CA GLN A 310 -8.46 -8.41 -8.72
C GLN A 310 -9.01 -9.71 -8.12
N THR A 311 -9.73 -10.50 -8.92
CA THR A 311 -10.60 -11.63 -8.54
C THR A 311 -10.01 -12.63 -7.52
N ARG A 312 -8.69 -12.93 -7.60
CA ARG A 312 -7.99 -13.84 -6.66
C ARG A 312 -7.46 -13.16 -5.38
N SER A 313 -7.22 -11.86 -5.47
CA SER A 313 -6.47 -11.08 -4.48
C SER A 313 -7.36 -10.04 -3.81
N LEU A 314 -8.62 -10.32 -3.48
CA LEU A 314 -9.56 -9.37 -2.87
C LEU A 314 -9.30 -9.09 -1.38
N TRP A 315 -8.04 -8.85 -1.01
CA TRP A 315 -7.62 -8.58 0.36
C TRP A 315 -8.10 -7.22 0.87
N SER A 316 -8.28 -7.10 2.19
CA SER A 316 -8.78 -5.88 2.83
C SER A 316 -7.90 -4.64 2.59
N TYR A 317 -6.58 -4.81 2.46
CA TYR A 317 -5.68 -3.70 2.16
C TYR A 317 -5.93 -3.07 0.79
N HIS A 318 -6.56 -3.77 -0.16
CA HIS A 318 -6.92 -3.17 -1.46
C HIS A 318 -7.91 -2.02 -1.35
N TYR A 319 -8.76 -2.04 -0.31
CA TYR A 319 -9.71 -0.97 -0.04
C TYR A 319 -9.03 0.30 0.46
N LEU A 320 -7.76 0.23 0.86
CA LEU A 320 -6.99 1.43 1.14
C LEU A 320 -6.91 2.33 -0.08
N LEU A 321 -7.01 1.84 -1.33
CA LEU A 321 -7.04 2.71 -2.51
C LEU A 321 -8.12 3.82 -2.45
N LEU A 322 -9.15 3.64 -1.61
CA LEU A 322 -10.28 4.56 -1.42
C LEU A 322 -10.11 5.54 -0.26
N PHE A 323 -9.08 5.41 0.58
CA PHE A 323 -8.97 6.16 1.84
C PHE A 323 -8.85 7.68 1.62
N VAL A 324 -8.07 8.09 0.62
CA VAL A 324 -7.86 9.50 0.27
C VAL A 324 -9.13 10.17 -0.24
N PRO A 325 -9.81 9.68 -1.30
CA PRO A 325 -11.04 10.33 -1.77
C PRO A 325 -12.12 10.30 -0.69
N THR A 326 -12.22 9.21 0.09
CA THR A 326 -13.17 9.11 1.21
C THR A 326 -12.93 10.19 2.26
N GLY A 327 -11.70 10.35 2.72
CA GLY A 327 -11.37 11.33 3.76
C GLY A 327 -11.54 12.78 3.30
N ILE A 328 -11.15 13.11 2.06
CA ILE A 328 -11.32 14.47 1.51
C ILE A 328 -12.82 14.79 1.32
N LEU A 329 -13.59 13.85 0.74
CA LEU A 329 -15.03 14.02 0.55
C LEU A 329 -15.78 14.09 1.89
N ALA A 330 -15.40 13.27 2.87
CA ALA A 330 -15.96 13.34 4.22
C ALA A 330 -15.68 14.70 4.87
N THR A 331 -14.46 15.23 4.72
CA THR A 331 -14.14 16.57 5.22
C THR A 331 -14.99 17.64 4.53
N LYS A 332 -15.26 17.49 3.23
CA LYS A 332 -16.15 18.41 2.51
C LYS A 332 -17.61 18.30 2.97
N GLY A 333 -18.06 17.10 3.31
CA GLY A 333 -19.40 16.90 3.86
C GLY A 333 -19.53 17.55 5.24
N LEU A 334 -18.50 17.44 6.09
CA LEU A 334 -18.43 18.17 7.37
C LEU A 334 -18.46 19.69 7.16
N ASP A 335 -17.75 20.19 6.16
CA ASP A 335 -17.70 21.62 5.83
C ASP A 335 -19.11 22.16 5.50
N ILE A 336 -19.90 21.36 4.79
CA ILE A 336 -21.29 21.70 4.45
C ILE A 336 -22.22 21.59 5.66
N LEU A 337 -22.05 20.56 6.49
CA LEU A 337 -22.87 20.32 7.68
C LEU A 337 -22.50 21.24 8.87
N TRP A 338 -21.41 22.00 8.76
CA TRP A 338 -20.88 22.79 9.86
C TRP A 338 -21.82 23.88 10.37
N GLN A 339 -22.49 24.61 9.48
CA GLN A 339 -23.43 25.68 9.88
C GLN A 339 -24.67 25.12 10.58
N PRO A 340 -25.39 24.13 10.01
CA PRO A 340 -26.49 23.46 10.72
C PRO A 340 -26.06 22.88 12.07
N PHE A 341 -24.86 22.28 12.14
CA PHE A 341 -24.33 21.74 13.39
C PHE A 341 -24.12 22.82 14.45
N LYS A 342 -23.64 24.02 14.06
CA LYS A 342 -23.48 25.15 14.99
C LYS A 342 -24.81 25.68 15.51
N GLU A 343 -25.83 25.68 14.68
CA GLU A 343 -27.18 26.19 15.00
C GLU A 343 -27.96 25.28 15.96
N LEU A 344 -27.51 24.04 16.20
CA LEU A 344 -28.11 23.16 17.20
C LEU A 344 -28.15 23.85 18.59
N SER A 345 -29.34 23.95 19.17
CA SER A 345 -29.57 24.67 20.43
C SER A 345 -28.94 23.99 21.65
N SER A 346 -28.89 22.66 21.65
CA SER A 346 -28.40 21.87 22.80
C SER A 346 -26.94 21.45 22.65
N ARG A 347 -26.11 21.84 23.63
CA ARG A 347 -24.72 21.37 23.76
C ARG A 347 -24.63 19.85 23.89
N ARG A 348 -25.62 19.21 24.54
CA ARG A 348 -25.66 17.74 24.71
C ARG A 348 -25.81 17.04 23.36
N ILE A 349 -26.66 17.55 22.48
CA ILE A 349 -26.85 17.00 21.14
C ILE A 349 -25.57 17.13 20.31
N LYS A 350 -24.88 18.28 20.38
CA LYS A 350 -23.59 18.48 19.70
C LYS A 350 -22.56 17.44 20.12
N ILE A 351 -22.40 17.23 21.44
CA ILE A 351 -21.48 16.22 21.99
C ILE A 351 -21.87 14.82 21.53
N LEU A 352 -23.15 14.46 21.61
CA LEU A 352 -23.64 13.15 21.21
C LEU A 352 -23.38 12.88 19.71
N VAL A 353 -23.68 13.85 18.84
CA VAL A 353 -23.45 13.72 17.39
C VAL A 353 -21.94 13.61 17.09
N SER A 354 -21.09 14.42 17.72
CA SER A 354 -19.65 14.31 17.56
C SER A 354 -19.10 12.98 18.08
N PHE A 355 -19.61 12.49 19.20
CA PHE A 355 -19.22 11.21 19.77
C PHE A 355 -19.62 10.05 18.86
N LEU A 356 -20.88 9.99 18.41
CA LEU A 356 -21.36 8.97 17.48
C LEU A 356 -20.59 9.00 16.16
N PHE A 357 -20.23 10.18 15.68
CA PHE A 357 -19.40 10.34 14.49
C PHE A 357 -18.00 9.73 14.66
N LEU A 358 -17.35 10.01 15.79
CA LEU A 358 -15.98 9.56 16.05
C LEU A 358 -15.88 8.16 16.67
N LEU A 359 -16.99 7.58 17.13
CA LEU A 359 -16.99 6.35 17.93
C LEU A 359 -16.20 5.19 17.30
N PRO A 360 -16.40 4.82 16.02
CA PRO A 360 -15.63 3.72 15.41
C PRO A 360 -14.11 4.00 15.39
N LEU A 361 -13.73 5.26 15.18
CA LEU A 361 -12.32 5.69 15.15
C LEU A 361 -11.73 5.69 16.56
N LEU A 362 -12.50 6.18 17.55
CA LEU A 362 -12.08 6.21 18.95
C LEU A 362 -11.89 4.81 19.52
N LEU A 363 -12.76 3.84 19.18
CA LEU A 363 -12.62 2.46 19.64
C LEU A 363 -11.33 1.80 19.11
N ASN A 364 -11.05 1.95 17.81
CA ASN A 364 -9.80 1.43 17.21
C ASN A 364 -8.56 2.12 17.79
N PHE A 365 -8.59 3.45 17.93
CA PHE A 365 -7.50 4.20 18.53
C PHE A 365 -7.26 3.80 19.99
N GLN A 366 -8.33 3.66 20.78
CA GLN A 366 -8.27 3.23 22.17
C GLN A 366 -7.65 1.84 22.29
N PHE A 367 -8.08 0.87 21.48
CA PHE A 367 -7.51 -0.48 21.51
C PHE A 367 -5.99 -0.46 21.34
N LYS A 368 -5.51 0.26 20.32
CA LYS A 368 -4.07 0.38 20.02
C LYS A 368 -3.30 1.13 21.09
N GLY A 369 -3.83 2.27 21.55
CA GLY A 369 -3.22 3.07 22.60
C GLY A 369 -3.11 2.31 23.93
N VAL A 370 -4.18 1.60 24.31
CA VAL A 370 -4.18 0.76 25.52
C VAL A 370 -3.19 -0.39 25.38
N ALA A 371 -3.12 -1.06 24.23
CA ALA A 371 -2.13 -2.09 23.97
C ALA A 371 -0.70 -1.54 24.11
N LEU A 372 -0.43 -0.35 23.59
CA LEU A 372 0.90 0.27 23.66
C LEU A 372 1.28 0.62 25.11
N VAL A 373 0.36 1.22 25.86
CA VAL A 373 0.59 1.56 27.29
C VAL A 373 0.77 0.31 28.15
N LYS A 374 -0.06 -0.72 27.96
CA LYS A 374 0.05 -2.00 28.68
C LYS A 374 1.37 -2.72 28.45
N ASN A 375 2.00 -2.46 27.29
CA ASN A 375 3.30 -3.01 26.92
C ASN A 375 4.40 -1.96 27.03
N ASN A 376 4.35 -1.06 28.03
CA ASN A 376 5.40 -0.08 28.36
C ASN A 376 5.92 0.71 27.14
N PHE A 377 5.00 1.13 26.27
CA PHE A 377 5.29 1.87 25.05
C PHE A 377 6.22 1.18 24.06
N ALA A 378 6.40 -0.15 24.16
CA ALA A 378 7.27 -0.94 23.29
C ALA A 378 8.71 -0.37 23.20
N LEU A 379 9.23 0.16 24.32
CA LEU A 379 10.54 0.83 24.37
C LEU A 379 11.71 -0.15 24.35
N THR A 380 11.54 -1.33 24.94
CA THR A 380 12.52 -2.44 24.94
C THR A 380 12.09 -3.54 23.96
N GLU A 381 13.03 -4.39 23.55
CA GLU A 381 12.75 -5.51 22.66
C GLU A 381 11.66 -6.46 23.21
N ASP A 382 11.75 -6.87 24.48
CA ASP A 382 10.74 -7.72 25.12
C ASP A 382 9.35 -7.07 25.13
N THR A 383 9.28 -5.79 25.52
CA THR A 383 8.01 -5.05 25.53
C THR A 383 7.45 -4.82 24.13
N ARG A 384 8.32 -4.67 23.12
CA ARG A 384 7.93 -4.55 21.72
C ARG A 384 7.36 -5.84 21.19
N PHE A 385 8.00 -6.95 21.50
CA PHE A 385 7.52 -8.29 21.14
C PHE A 385 6.14 -8.58 21.75
N LYS A 386 5.95 -8.29 23.05
CA LYS A 386 4.63 -8.42 23.69
C LYS A 386 3.57 -7.56 23.02
N TYR A 387 3.91 -6.34 22.63
CA TYR A 387 3.02 -5.47 21.86
C TYR A 387 2.69 -6.05 20.47
N GLN A 388 3.69 -6.55 19.75
CA GLN A 388 3.54 -7.15 18.43
C GLN A 388 2.57 -8.35 18.46
N ASN A 389 2.69 -9.20 19.48
CA ASN A 389 1.79 -10.33 19.70
C ASN A 389 0.31 -9.94 19.87
N VAL A 390 0.01 -8.73 20.35
CA VAL A 390 -1.39 -8.24 20.43
C VAL A 390 -2.00 -8.05 19.04
N PHE A 391 -1.19 -7.68 18.05
CA PHE A 391 -1.66 -7.41 16.70
C PHE A 391 -1.46 -8.57 15.74
N ARG A 392 -0.62 -9.54 16.11
CA ARG A 392 -0.31 -10.72 15.31
C ARG A 392 -0.06 -11.91 16.24
N GLU A 393 -1.08 -12.74 16.42
CA GLU A 393 -1.09 -13.83 17.41
C GLU A 393 -0.04 -14.91 17.11
N ASP A 394 0.24 -15.18 15.83
CA ASP A 394 1.23 -16.15 15.35
C ASP A 394 2.68 -15.65 15.44
N TYR A 395 2.92 -14.39 15.82
CA TYR A 395 4.26 -13.81 15.81
C TYR A 395 5.20 -14.43 16.84
N THR A 396 4.66 -14.88 17.99
CA THR A 396 5.46 -15.64 18.97
C THR A 396 5.92 -16.96 18.43
N LEU A 397 5.01 -17.67 17.78
CA LEU A 397 5.23 -18.98 17.22
C LEU A 397 6.27 -18.93 16.10
N LEU A 398 6.14 -17.95 15.19
CA LEU A 398 7.14 -17.70 14.15
C LEU A 398 8.53 -17.39 14.70
N ARG A 399 8.62 -16.64 15.80
CA ARG A 399 9.91 -16.34 16.43
C ARG A 399 10.54 -17.59 17.06
N SER A 400 9.75 -18.41 17.75
CA SER A 400 10.26 -19.69 18.30
C SER A 400 10.65 -20.67 17.19
N GLU A 401 9.93 -20.65 16.07
CA GLU A 401 10.16 -21.54 14.94
C GLU A 401 11.54 -21.33 14.29
N VAL A 402 12.08 -20.11 14.37
CA VAL A 402 13.39 -19.76 13.77
C VAL A 402 14.53 -19.68 14.76
N GLU A 403 14.27 -19.79 16.07
CA GLU A 403 15.28 -19.54 17.10
C GLU A 403 16.51 -20.44 16.94
N PHE A 404 16.30 -21.71 16.54
CA PHE A 404 17.38 -22.67 16.33
C PHE A 404 18.37 -22.25 15.24
N LEU A 405 17.94 -21.43 14.26
CA LEU A 405 18.80 -20.93 13.17
C LEU A 405 19.86 -19.93 13.64
N SER A 406 19.71 -19.41 14.86
CA SER A 406 20.67 -18.51 15.51
C SER A 406 21.57 -19.23 16.53
N GLN A 407 21.29 -20.51 16.84
CA GLN A 407 22.01 -21.25 17.87
C GLN A 407 23.39 -21.73 17.36
N PRO A 408 24.39 -21.84 18.25
CA PRO A 408 25.67 -22.47 17.93
C PRO A 408 25.47 -23.88 17.39
N GLY A 409 26.04 -24.18 16.21
CA GLY A 409 25.90 -25.47 15.53
C GLY A 409 24.83 -25.50 14.43
N SER A 410 24.06 -24.43 14.24
CA SER A 410 23.24 -24.26 13.03
C SER A 410 24.13 -24.09 11.80
N LEU A 411 23.70 -24.66 10.67
CA LEU A 411 24.41 -24.55 9.40
C LEU A 411 24.28 -23.11 8.86
N PRO A 412 25.38 -22.48 8.41
CA PRO A 412 25.31 -21.18 7.75
C PRO A 412 24.72 -21.32 6.34
N GLY A 413 24.16 -20.23 5.80
CA GLY A 413 23.67 -20.17 4.42
C GLY A 413 22.22 -19.69 4.31
N GLU A 414 21.81 -19.51 3.05
CA GLU A 414 20.46 -19.12 2.64
C GLU A 414 19.49 -20.29 2.83
N ILE A 415 18.22 -20.00 3.09
CA ILE A 415 17.21 -21.04 3.35
C ILE A 415 16.11 -20.99 2.30
N PHE A 416 15.27 -22.02 2.24
CA PHE A 416 14.03 -21.96 1.48
C PHE A 416 12.82 -22.10 2.39
N VAL A 417 11.84 -21.24 2.21
CA VAL A 417 10.60 -21.19 2.99
C VAL A 417 9.42 -21.22 2.01
N ALA A 418 8.69 -22.33 2.03
CA ALA A 418 7.34 -22.44 1.49
C ALA A 418 6.35 -22.13 2.62
N GLY A 419 5.99 -20.85 2.76
CA GLY A 419 5.25 -20.36 3.91
C GLY A 419 5.47 -18.86 4.15
N ASP A 420 5.23 -18.41 5.38
CA ASP A 420 5.28 -16.99 5.73
C ASP A 420 6.71 -16.41 5.63
N PRO A 421 6.93 -15.37 4.80
CA PRO A 421 8.24 -14.71 4.63
C PRO A 421 8.82 -14.09 5.89
N SER A 422 8.02 -13.94 6.96
CA SER A 422 8.49 -13.51 8.27
C SER A 422 9.56 -14.45 8.83
N ILE A 423 9.61 -15.71 8.39
CA ILE A 423 10.68 -16.66 8.73
C ILE A 423 12.04 -16.15 8.26
N TYR A 424 12.16 -15.63 7.03
CA TYR A 424 13.40 -15.02 6.55
C TYR A 424 13.78 -13.81 7.40
N TYR A 425 12.82 -12.92 7.63
CA TYR A 425 13.03 -11.70 8.41
C TYR A 425 13.50 -11.99 9.84
N LEU A 426 12.77 -12.85 10.57
CA LEU A 426 13.05 -13.15 11.97
C LEU A 426 14.32 -14.00 12.16
N SER A 427 14.67 -14.85 11.19
CA SER A 427 15.89 -15.65 11.24
C SER A 427 17.15 -14.88 10.83
N GLY A 428 16.99 -13.73 10.16
CA GLY A 428 18.09 -13.02 9.51
C GLY A 428 18.70 -13.77 8.32
N ARG A 429 18.02 -14.79 7.78
CA ARG A 429 18.47 -15.57 6.63
C ARG A 429 17.83 -15.05 5.33
N THR A 430 18.56 -15.17 4.23
CA THR A 430 18.10 -14.82 2.88
C THR A 430 17.55 -16.03 2.13
N GLN A 431 16.94 -15.79 0.97
CA GLN A 431 16.30 -16.81 0.16
C GLN A 431 17.32 -17.51 -0.74
N ALA A 432 17.31 -18.85 -0.73
CA ALA A 432 18.24 -19.68 -1.50
C ALA A 432 17.89 -19.82 -3.00
N THR A 433 16.67 -19.44 -3.37
CA THR A 433 16.12 -19.55 -4.73
C THR A 433 15.73 -18.17 -5.26
N SER A 434 15.55 -18.02 -6.56
CA SER A 434 14.97 -16.80 -7.13
C SER A 434 13.46 -16.73 -6.87
N LEU A 435 12.78 -17.88 -6.95
CA LEU A 435 11.35 -18.01 -6.69
C LEU A 435 11.09 -18.11 -5.19
N ASN A 436 10.25 -17.21 -4.66
CA ASN A 436 9.82 -17.25 -3.26
C ASN A 436 8.69 -18.27 -3.04
N GLY A 437 8.61 -18.84 -1.84
CA GLY A 437 7.56 -19.79 -1.47
C GLY A 437 6.32 -19.15 -0.84
N TRP A 438 6.10 -17.85 -1.02
CA TRP A 438 4.89 -17.15 -0.59
C TRP A 438 3.85 -17.17 -1.71
N SER A 439 2.59 -17.41 -1.35
CA SER A 439 1.47 -17.48 -2.31
C SER A 439 1.67 -18.53 -3.42
N LEU A 440 2.14 -19.74 -3.08
CA LEU A 440 2.35 -20.84 -4.03
C LEU A 440 1.08 -21.19 -4.83
N GLU A 441 -0.11 -20.87 -4.33
CA GLU A 441 -1.38 -21.02 -5.06
C GLU A 441 -1.49 -20.14 -6.31
N LEU A 442 -0.59 -19.16 -6.46
CA LEU A 442 -0.48 -18.29 -7.63
C LEU A 442 0.57 -18.75 -8.63
N PHE A 443 1.33 -19.82 -8.35
CA PHE A 443 2.35 -20.34 -9.26
C PHE A 443 1.73 -20.88 -10.55
N LEU A 444 2.39 -20.60 -11.67
CA LEU A 444 2.12 -21.20 -12.97
C LEU A 444 2.85 -22.53 -13.12
N SER A 445 2.37 -23.38 -14.03
CA SER A 445 2.91 -24.72 -14.27
C SER A 445 4.41 -24.74 -14.55
N GLU A 446 4.94 -23.72 -15.25
CA GLU A 446 6.36 -23.61 -15.58
C GLU A 446 7.28 -23.27 -14.40
N GLN A 447 6.76 -22.69 -13.31
CA GLN A 447 7.57 -22.30 -12.16
C GLN A 447 7.91 -23.49 -11.27
N TRP A 448 7.08 -24.53 -11.25
CA TRP A 448 7.32 -25.70 -10.42
C TRP A 448 8.59 -26.48 -10.81
N PRO A 449 8.85 -26.79 -12.11
CA PRO A 449 10.12 -27.36 -12.53
C PRO A 449 11.31 -26.44 -12.27
N GLN A 450 11.15 -25.12 -12.43
CA GLN A 450 12.21 -24.15 -12.15
C GLN A 450 12.58 -24.18 -10.66
N LEU A 451 11.59 -24.12 -9.77
CA LEU A 451 11.80 -24.18 -8.33
C LEU A 451 12.50 -25.50 -7.93
N LEU A 452 12.06 -26.64 -8.49
CA LEU A 452 12.71 -27.93 -8.24
C LEU A 452 14.20 -27.89 -8.64
N GLN A 453 14.51 -27.33 -9.82
CA GLN A 453 15.88 -27.21 -10.31
C GLN A 453 16.72 -26.29 -9.41
N GLU A 454 16.18 -25.13 -9.03
CA GLU A 454 16.87 -24.19 -8.14
C GLU A 454 17.15 -24.79 -6.77
N LEU A 455 16.22 -25.56 -6.19
CA LEU A 455 16.42 -26.27 -4.93
C LEU A 455 17.50 -27.36 -5.02
N ASP A 456 17.54 -28.11 -6.13
CA ASP A 456 18.54 -29.16 -6.35
C ASP A 456 19.96 -28.58 -6.56
N LEU A 457 20.05 -27.39 -7.16
CA LEU A 457 21.31 -26.69 -7.40
C LEU A 457 21.81 -25.95 -6.14
N SER A 458 20.94 -25.16 -5.51
CA SER A 458 21.30 -24.32 -4.36
C SER A 458 21.56 -25.12 -3.09
N LYS A 459 20.86 -26.26 -2.92
CA LYS A 459 20.97 -27.16 -1.76
C LYS A 459 20.99 -26.37 -0.43
N PRO A 460 19.94 -25.57 -0.14
CA PRO A 460 19.90 -24.79 1.08
C PRO A 460 20.14 -25.69 2.30
N PRO A 461 20.90 -25.27 3.32
CA PRO A 461 21.04 -26.02 4.57
C PRO A 461 19.70 -26.38 5.22
N TYR A 462 18.70 -25.51 5.08
CA TYR A 462 17.39 -25.67 5.68
C TYR A 462 16.26 -25.37 4.71
N ILE A 463 15.22 -26.20 4.77
CA ILE A 463 13.96 -25.99 4.06
C ILE A 463 12.82 -26.01 5.09
N PHE A 464 11.97 -24.99 5.06
CA PHE A 464 10.70 -24.98 5.79
C PHE A 464 9.53 -25.13 4.81
N ILE A 465 8.60 -26.02 5.15
CA ILE A 465 7.32 -26.15 4.43
C ILE A 465 6.19 -26.03 5.44
N SER A 466 5.32 -25.04 5.24
CA SER A 466 4.13 -24.86 6.06
C SER A 466 3.10 -25.96 5.79
N ASP A 467 2.29 -26.30 6.78
CA ASP A 467 1.22 -27.31 6.62
C ASP A 467 0.22 -26.94 5.51
N ASN A 468 -0.05 -25.64 5.35
CA ASN A 468 -0.94 -25.13 4.29
C ASN A 468 -0.33 -25.35 2.90
N ASP A 469 0.97 -25.09 2.77
CA ASP A 469 1.70 -25.15 1.51
C ASP A 469 2.07 -26.58 1.11
N GLU A 470 2.26 -27.49 2.08
CA GLU A 470 2.55 -28.90 1.81
C GLU A 470 1.45 -29.51 0.92
N SER A 471 0.19 -29.20 1.21
CA SER A 471 -0.95 -29.65 0.41
C SER A 471 -0.95 -29.08 -1.02
N GLY A 472 -0.49 -27.84 -1.17
CA GLY A 472 -0.32 -27.16 -2.45
C GLY A 472 0.78 -27.80 -3.28
N ILE A 473 1.94 -28.09 -2.67
CA ILE A 473 3.08 -28.75 -3.31
C ILE A 473 2.70 -30.17 -3.73
N LYS A 474 2.02 -30.94 -2.86
CA LYS A 474 1.53 -32.30 -3.17
C LYS A 474 0.65 -32.32 -4.43
N LYS A 475 -0.21 -31.31 -4.60
CA LYS A 475 -1.13 -31.22 -5.74
C LYS A 475 -0.48 -30.64 -6.99
N GLY A 476 0.34 -29.59 -6.83
CA GLY A 476 0.94 -28.85 -7.94
C GLY A 476 2.13 -29.58 -8.56
N PHE A 477 3.07 -30.05 -7.72
CA PHE A 477 4.29 -30.69 -8.20
C PHE A 477 4.96 -31.57 -7.12
N PRO A 478 4.48 -32.81 -6.92
CA PRO A 478 4.95 -33.68 -5.83
C PRO A 478 6.44 -34.03 -5.89
N LYS A 479 7.09 -33.88 -7.05
CA LYS A 479 8.53 -34.09 -7.23
C LYS A 479 9.41 -33.22 -6.32
N ILE A 480 8.91 -32.08 -5.85
CA ILE A 480 9.63 -31.26 -4.84
C ILE A 480 9.75 -32.02 -3.53
N LEU A 481 8.68 -32.70 -3.09
CA LEU A 481 8.71 -33.50 -1.87
C LEU A 481 9.61 -34.72 -2.05
N GLU A 482 9.57 -35.38 -3.21
CA GLU A 482 10.48 -36.49 -3.52
C GLU A 482 11.96 -36.07 -3.45
N LEU A 483 12.30 -34.88 -3.95
CA LEU A 483 13.65 -34.32 -3.85
C LEU A 483 14.04 -34.08 -2.39
N ILE A 484 13.14 -33.49 -1.61
CA ILE A 484 13.36 -33.18 -0.21
C ILE A 484 13.57 -34.47 0.59
N GLU A 485 12.68 -35.45 0.45
CA GLU A 485 12.79 -36.76 1.11
C GLU A 485 14.09 -37.50 0.76
N LYS A 486 14.59 -37.33 -0.46
CA LYS A 486 15.83 -37.97 -0.92
C LYS A 486 17.09 -37.31 -0.35
N ARG A 487 17.10 -35.98 -0.19
CA ARG A 487 18.33 -35.20 0.13
C ARG A 487 18.36 -34.63 1.54
N TYR A 488 17.23 -34.55 2.20
CA TYR A 488 17.08 -33.92 3.50
C TYR A 488 16.46 -34.90 4.47
N ARG A 489 16.71 -34.67 5.76
CA ARG A 489 16.01 -35.34 6.85
C ARG A 489 15.17 -34.33 7.61
N ILE A 490 14.09 -34.81 8.22
CA ILE A 490 13.27 -33.98 9.10
C ILE A 490 14.11 -33.58 10.31
N LEU A 491 14.25 -32.27 10.52
CA LEU A 491 14.90 -31.69 11.67
C LEU A 491 13.90 -31.56 12.83
N SER A 492 12.74 -30.98 12.54
CA SER A 492 11.65 -30.78 13.49
C SER A 492 10.31 -30.71 12.76
N LYS A 493 9.24 -30.99 13.49
CA LYS A 493 7.86 -30.83 13.04
C LYS A 493 7.09 -30.09 14.13
N SER A 494 6.46 -28.99 13.75
CA SER A 494 5.60 -28.16 14.61
C SER A 494 4.15 -28.23 14.11
N ASN A 495 3.27 -27.42 14.69
CA ASN A 495 1.89 -27.28 14.20
C ASN A 495 1.79 -26.34 12.98
N ASP A 496 2.88 -25.66 12.62
CA ASP A 496 2.90 -24.70 11.51
C ASP A 496 3.58 -25.26 10.27
N GLY A 497 4.41 -26.28 10.44
CA GLY A 497 5.10 -26.92 9.33
C GLY A 497 6.21 -27.89 9.73
N ILE A 498 7.05 -28.20 8.75
CA ILE A 498 8.17 -29.13 8.87
C ILE A 498 9.45 -28.43 8.45
N TRP A 499 10.46 -28.50 9.31
CA TRP A 499 11.83 -28.16 8.97
C TRP A 499 12.58 -29.39 8.50
N TYR A 500 13.30 -29.22 7.40
CA TYR A 500 14.21 -30.18 6.82
C TYR A 500 15.63 -29.64 6.89
N ILE A 501 16.59 -30.51 7.18
CA ILE A 501 18.02 -30.20 7.17
C ILE A 501 18.73 -31.06 6.12
N LEU A 502 19.66 -30.46 5.40
CA LEU A 502 20.46 -31.15 4.37
C LEU A 502 21.25 -32.31 5.00
N ASN A 503 21.27 -33.47 4.33
CA ASN A 503 22.01 -34.66 4.77
C ASN A 503 23.53 -34.55 4.60
#